data_AF-A0A2U9IPP0-F1
#
_entry.id   AF-A0A2U9IPP0-F1
#
_cell.length_a   1.000
_cell.length_b   1.000
_cell.length_c   1.000
_cell.angle_alpha   90.00
_cell.angle_beta   90.00
_cell.angle_gamma   90.00
#
_symmetry.space_group_name_H-M   'P 1'
#
loop_
_entity.id
_entity.type
_entity.pdbx_description
1 polymer ?
#
loop_
_entity_poly.entity_id
_entity_poly.type
_entity_poly.pdbx_seq_one_letter_code
_entity_poly.pdbx_strand_id
1 'polypeptide(L)'
;MIVKIKSENIAPLLDIEKHGNVYLLGNVKKLDYGFSCKLKWMKKEFNVLASVKSNSVEIIEEDGKFYITITFKNKEASIDLRCTSIYAVVLKPLVWRLAKNLEKYSEYVDSVKTTISKSQKSSLLEIFEMKPSISLDLRGTICPVPEIESKKLILKAKPYETIEVLVDHPAAVLYTLPEVARTFGCKYFVRNMGDYASFVFICGRKEDFQLDLSDVKNLMRNESSIAKLYLYFDKIVKQIKVDHLDQELLSYEGLTLIVASPEGRGWLLTALEENGKIISARLDYGNIKLFDDDAINMINNFNGLINIYYLKK
;
A
#
# COMPACT_ATOMS: atom_id res chain seq x y z
N MET A 1 8.13 27.28 15.80
CA MET A 1 6.70 27.19 15.42
C MET A 1 6.04 26.19 16.34
N ILE A 2 4.88 26.52 16.92
CA ILE A 2 4.13 25.60 17.78
C ILE A 2 2.97 25.02 16.98
N VAL A 3 2.75 23.72 17.07
CA VAL A 3 1.64 23.01 16.43
C VAL A 3 0.93 22.12 17.43
N LYS A 4 -0.40 22.05 17.34
CA LYS A 4 -1.20 21.13 18.13
C LYS A 4 -1.09 19.73 17.53
N ILE A 5 -0.78 18.75 18.37
CA ILE A 5 -0.80 17.33 18.02
C ILE A 5 -2.06 16.71 18.64
N LYS A 6 -2.68 15.79 17.89
CA LYS A 6 -3.94 15.18 18.32
C LYS A 6 -3.73 13.91 19.15
N SER A 7 -2.51 13.37 19.16
CA SER A 7 -2.15 12.20 19.96
C SER A 7 -1.90 12.54 21.43
N GLU A 8 -2.35 11.66 22.32
CA GLU A 8 -2.03 11.72 23.76
C GLU A 8 -0.73 10.99 24.12
N ASN A 9 -0.26 10.10 23.24
CA ASN A 9 0.95 9.32 23.44
C ASN A 9 2.04 9.71 22.43
N ILE A 10 3.03 10.46 22.90
CA ILE A 10 4.14 10.92 22.04
C ILE A 10 5.19 9.84 21.73
N ALA A 11 5.18 8.70 22.43
CA ALA A 11 6.21 7.67 22.30
C ALA A 11 6.42 7.19 20.85
N PRO A 12 5.38 6.97 20.02
CA PRO A 12 5.59 6.57 18.63
C PRO A 12 6.13 7.72 17.78
N LEU A 13 5.80 8.98 18.08
CA LEU A 13 6.40 10.12 17.37
C LEU A 13 7.91 10.20 17.63
N LEU A 14 8.41 9.68 18.76
CA LEU A 14 9.83 9.64 19.06
C LEU A 14 10.56 8.46 18.39
N ASP A 15 9.85 7.47 17.84
CA ASP A 15 10.46 6.33 17.16
C ASP A 15 10.85 6.71 15.72
N ILE A 16 12.04 7.29 15.53
CA ILE A 16 12.55 7.74 14.23
C ILE A 16 12.71 6.58 13.23
N GLU A 17 13.01 5.38 13.73
CA GLU A 17 13.18 4.19 12.90
C GLU A 17 11.87 3.83 12.19
N LYS A 18 10.74 3.92 12.90
CA LYS A 18 9.41 3.65 12.35
C LYS A 18 8.69 4.87 11.80
N HIS A 19 9.00 6.08 12.27
CA HIS A 19 8.20 7.28 11.96
C HIS A 19 9.05 8.45 11.42
N GLY A 20 10.23 8.16 10.86
CA GLY A 20 11.13 9.15 10.26
C GLY A 20 10.47 10.01 9.17
N ASN A 21 9.51 9.46 8.43
CA ASN A 21 8.76 10.15 7.37
C ASN A 21 7.90 11.33 7.88
N VAL A 22 7.42 11.29 9.13
CA VAL A 22 6.75 12.42 9.80
C VAL A 22 7.67 13.65 9.76
N TYR A 23 8.97 13.39 9.90
CA TYR A 23 10.04 14.38 9.87
C TYR A 23 10.70 14.55 8.49
N LEU A 24 10.09 14.01 7.43
CA LEU A 24 10.62 14.00 6.05
C LEU A 24 11.96 13.26 5.90
N LEU A 25 12.27 12.37 6.83
CA LEU A 25 13.46 11.52 6.80
C LEU A 25 13.17 10.24 6.00
N GLY A 26 14.11 9.88 5.12
CA GLY A 26 14.17 8.59 4.43
C GLY A 26 15.54 7.96 4.58
N ASN A 27 15.70 6.72 4.09
CA ASN A 27 16.95 5.95 4.19
C ASN A 27 17.50 5.89 5.64
N VAL A 28 16.61 5.71 6.62
CA VAL A 28 16.96 5.70 8.05
C VAL A 28 17.86 4.50 8.34
N LYS A 29 19.09 4.77 8.75
CA LYS A 29 20.08 3.77 9.18
C LYS A 29 20.45 4.02 10.64
N LYS A 30 20.26 3.01 11.48
CA LYS A 30 20.62 3.08 12.89
C LYS A 30 22.14 3.15 13.08
N LEU A 31 22.59 4.02 13.97
CA LEU A 31 23.97 4.15 14.42
C LEU A 31 24.06 3.81 15.91
N ASP A 32 25.28 3.75 16.45
CA ASP A 32 25.51 3.58 17.90
C ASP A 32 24.83 4.71 18.71
N TYR A 33 24.76 5.91 18.13
CA TYR A 33 24.11 7.08 18.71
C TYR A 33 23.24 7.78 17.67
N GLY A 34 21.95 7.43 17.64
CA GLY A 34 20.96 8.02 16.74
C GLY A 34 20.88 7.32 15.38
N PHE A 35 20.65 8.11 14.33
CA PHE A 35 20.33 7.61 12.98
C PHE A 35 21.02 8.47 11.92
N SER A 36 21.57 7.84 10.89
CA SER A 36 21.91 8.51 9.62
C SER A 36 20.70 8.42 8.69
N CYS A 37 20.29 9.57 8.17
CA CYS A 37 19.07 9.71 7.38
C CYS A 37 19.29 10.65 6.19
N LYS A 38 18.35 10.62 5.24
CA LYS A 38 18.21 11.64 4.21
C LYS A 38 16.96 12.47 4.45
N LEU A 39 17.11 13.77 4.67
CA LEU A 39 16.00 14.70 4.72
C LEU A 39 15.58 15.10 3.29
N LYS A 40 14.35 14.74 2.90
CA LYS A 40 13.80 15.08 1.58
C LYS A 40 13.02 16.39 1.64
N TRP A 41 13.54 17.42 0.98
CA TRP A 41 12.88 18.73 0.89
C TRP A 41 12.84 19.24 -0.54
N MET A 42 11.62 19.32 -1.09
CA MET A 42 11.39 19.60 -2.52
C MET A 42 12.18 18.62 -3.41
N LYS A 43 12.97 19.11 -4.37
CA LYS A 43 13.85 18.31 -5.22
C LYS A 43 15.26 18.10 -4.64
N LYS A 44 15.48 18.48 -3.38
CA LYS A 44 16.79 18.36 -2.71
C LYS A 44 16.73 17.28 -1.63
N GLU A 45 17.85 16.60 -1.46
CA GLU A 45 18.10 15.69 -0.35
C GLU A 45 19.29 16.21 0.45
N PHE A 46 19.18 16.15 1.77
CA PHE A 46 20.26 16.50 2.68
C PHE A 46 20.62 15.26 3.50
N ASN A 47 21.91 14.97 3.63
CA ASN A 47 22.35 13.96 4.58
C ASN A 47 22.28 14.56 5.98
N VAL A 48 21.58 13.89 6.88
CA VAL A 48 21.31 14.38 8.22
C VAL A 48 21.52 13.28 9.24
N LEU A 49 21.94 13.67 10.43
CA LEU A 49 21.94 12.85 11.62
C LEU A 49 20.71 13.19 12.44
N ALA A 50 19.92 12.18 12.78
CA ALA A 50 18.74 12.33 13.61
C ALA A 50 18.93 11.61 14.96
N SER A 51 18.49 12.22 16.05
CA SER A 51 18.57 11.62 17.38
C SER A 51 17.36 11.97 18.22
N VAL A 52 17.09 11.13 19.23
CA VAL A 52 16.00 11.31 20.18
C VAL A 52 16.59 11.65 21.53
N LYS A 53 16.12 12.73 22.16
CA LYS A 53 16.51 13.11 23.51
C LYS A 53 15.27 13.36 24.35
N SER A 54 14.99 12.47 25.30
CA SER A 54 13.82 12.57 26.19
C SER A 54 12.51 12.71 25.42
N ASN A 55 12.03 13.95 25.22
CA ASN A 55 10.81 14.32 24.53
C ASN A 55 11.07 15.15 23.26
N SER A 56 12.28 15.09 22.70
CA SER A 56 12.63 15.80 21.48
C SER A 56 13.25 14.91 20.42
N VAL A 57 13.06 15.33 19.17
CA VAL A 57 13.75 14.82 17.99
C VAL A 57 14.66 15.94 17.48
N GLU A 58 15.94 15.64 17.37
CA GLU A 58 16.97 16.55 16.84
C GLU A 58 17.42 16.04 15.48
N ILE A 59 17.47 16.93 14.48
CA ILE A 59 17.90 16.62 13.11
C ILE A 59 18.97 17.63 12.72
N ILE A 60 20.17 17.13 12.46
CA ILE A 60 21.38 17.91 12.19
C ILE A 60 21.84 17.59 10.78
N GLU A 61 22.00 18.58 9.91
CA GLU A 61 22.66 18.36 8.62
C GLU A 61 24.15 18.10 8.83
N GLU A 62 24.72 17.13 8.10
CA GLU A 62 26.08 16.62 8.36
C GLU A 62 27.18 17.70 8.24
N ASP A 63 26.99 18.71 7.38
CA ASP A 63 27.90 19.84 7.23
C ASP A 63 27.54 21.02 8.17
N GLY A 64 26.59 20.83 9.08
CA GLY A 64 26.16 21.84 10.06
C GLY A 64 25.37 23.01 9.46
N LYS A 65 24.85 22.88 8.23
CA LYS A 65 24.15 24.00 7.55
C LYS A 65 22.87 24.40 8.25
N PHE A 66 22.17 23.42 8.82
CA PHE A 66 20.97 23.62 9.60
C PHE A 66 20.81 22.57 10.68
N TYR A 67 19.98 22.93 11.66
CA TYR A 67 19.65 22.15 12.83
C TYR A 67 18.17 22.35 13.16
N ILE A 68 17.42 21.25 13.28
CA ILE A 68 15.99 21.26 13.59
C ILE A 68 15.80 20.54 14.92
N THR A 69 15.11 21.20 15.85
CA THR A 69 14.64 20.58 17.08
C THR A 69 13.13 20.54 17.09
N ILE A 70 12.55 19.35 17.22
CA ILE A 70 11.13 19.18 17.50
C ILE A 70 11.00 18.75 18.96
N THR A 71 10.36 19.55 19.81
CA THR A 71 10.13 19.26 21.23
C THR A 71 8.66 19.04 21.50
N PHE A 72 8.32 17.93 22.13
CA PHE A 72 6.95 17.55 22.46
C PHE A 72 6.61 17.90 23.90
N LYS A 73 5.50 18.62 24.10
CA LYS A 73 4.98 18.94 25.43
C LYS A 73 3.46 18.86 25.41
N ASN A 74 2.90 17.95 26.21
CA ASN A 74 1.46 17.68 26.23
C ASN A 74 0.93 17.40 24.82
N LYS A 75 -0.12 18.11 24.38
CA LYS A 75 -0.73 18.03 23.04
C LYS A 75 -0.12 19.04 22.06
N GLU A 76 1.13 19.45 22.26
CA GLU A 76 1.81 20.40 21.41
C GLU A 76 3.21 19.94 21.03
N ALA A 77 3.63 20.29 19.81
CA ALA A 77 5.01 20.15 19.34
C ALA A 77 5.55 21.53 18.98
N SER A 78 6.75 21.85 19.49
CA SER A 78 7.49 23.06 19.16
C SER A 78 8.64 22.72 18.23
N ILE A 79 8.66 23.33 17.04
CA ILE A 79 9.68 23.14 16.02
C ILE A 79 10.57 24.38 15.96
N ASP A 80 11.84 24.22 16.32
CA ASP A 80 12.90 25.22 16.17
C ASP A 80 13.76 24.86 14.96
N LEU A 81 14.05 25.82 14.09
CA LEU A 81 14.98 25.67 12.96
C LEU A 81 16.07 26.73 13.11
N ARG A 82 17.29 26.26 13.29
CA ARG A 82 18.51 27.08 13.22
C ARG A 82 19.20 26.79 11.91
N CYS A 83 19.59 27.82 11.19
CA CYS A 83 20.31 27.66 9.93
C CYS A 83 21.23 28.85 9.70
N THR A 84 22.26 28.62 8.90
CA THR A 84 23.11 29.72 8.41
C THR A 84 22.32 30.63 7.44
N SER A 85 22.69 31.92 7.38
CA SER A 85 21.87 32.99 6.80
C SER A 85 21.39 32.73 5.36
N ILE A 86 22.19 32.04 4.54
CA ILE A 86 21.87 31.73 3.14
C ILE A 86 20.75 30.68 2.99
N TYR A 87 20.56 29.79 3.96
CA TYR A 87 19.55 28.73 3.89
C TYR A 87 18.21 29.10 4.53
N ALA A 88 18.17 30.23 5.26
CA ALA A 88 16.98 30.66 5.99
C ALA A 88 15.76 30.87 5.09
N VAL A 89 15.94 31.37 3.86
CA VAL A 89 14.84 31.60 2.92
C VAL A 89 14.26 30.28 2.39
N VAL A 90 15.12 29.30 2.12
CA VAL A 90 14.75 28.01 1.52
C VAL A 90 14.18 27.03 2.55
N LEU A 91 14.64 27.09 3.80
CA LEU A 91 14.28 26.15 4.85
C LEU A 91 13.16 26.67 5.78
N LYS A 92 12.82 27.96 5.78
CA LYS A 92 11.66 28.44 6.55
C LYS A 92 10.34 27.71 6.21
N PRO A 93 10.01 27.44 4.93
CA PRO A 93 8.80 26.68 4.60
C PRO A 93 8.87 25.20 5.01
N LEU A 94 10.07 24.65 5.24
CA LEU A 94 10.25 23.29 5.78
C LEU A 94 9.60 23.16 7.15
N VAL A 95 9.77 24.16 8.02
CA VAL A 95 9.17 24.18 9.37
C VAL A 95 7.65 24.05 9.30
N TRP A 96 7.03 24.77 8.36
CA TRP A 96 5.59 24.69 8.15
C TRP A 96 5.16 23.33 7.60
N ARG A 97 5.95 22.73 6.70
CA ARG A 97 5.69 21.38 6.22
C ARG A 97 5.77 20.34 7.34
N LEU A 98 6.79 20.44 8.19
CA LEU A 98 6.96 19.58 9.36
C LEU A 98 5.79 19.75 10.34
N ALA A 99 5.35 20.98 10.59
CA ALA A 99 4.17 21.24 11.42
C ALA A 99 2.91 20.57 10.85
N LYS A 100 2.65 20.73 9.54
CA LYS A 100 1.53 20.07 8.88
C LYS A 100 1.61 18.55 8.92
N ASN A 101 2.81 17.99 8.77
CA ASN A 101 3.01 16.55 8.91
C ASN A 101 2.71 16.10 10.35
N LEU A 102 3.24 16.78 11.37
CA LEU A 102 2.98 16.42 12.75
C LEU A 102 1.50 16.51 13.11
N GLU A 103 0.80 17.57 12.68
CA GLU A 103 -0.64 17.70 12.86
C GLU A 103 -1.40 16.53 12.22
N LYS A 104 -1.14 16.27 10.93
CA LYS A 104 -1.81 15.20 10.18
C LYS A 104 -1.47 13.80 10.72
N TYR A 105 -0.20 13.49 10.88
CA TYR A 105 0.28 12.15 11.22
C TYR A 105 0.07 11.80 12.69
N SER A 106 -0.04 12.78 13.59
CA SER A 106 -0.36 12.51 15.00
C SER A 106 -1.72 11.86 15.21
N GLU A 107 -2.69 12.01 14.29
CA GLU A 107 -3.98 11.29 14.34
C GLU A 107 -3.83 9.79 14.09
N TYR A 108 -2.87 9.41 13.26
CA TYR A 108 -2.67 8.04 12.82
C TYR A 108 -1.85 7.22 13.83
N VAL A 109 -1.07 7.92 14.67
CA VAL A 109 -0.25 7.30 15.70
C VAL A 109 -1.09 6.62 16.78
N ASP A 110 -2.23 7.22 17.17
CA ASP A 110 -3.12 6.64 18.18
C ASP A 110 -4.15 5.66 17.59
N SER A 111 -4.59 5.89 16.34
CA SER A 111 -5.65 5.08 15.71
C SER A 111 -5.21 3.67 15.29
N VAL A 112 -3.91 3.37 15.27
CA VAL A 112 -3.42 2.00 15.09
C VAL A 112 -3.81 1.10 16.28
N LYS A 113 -4.13 1.65 17.47
CA LYS A 113 -4.72 0.85 18.56
C LYS A 113 -6.21 0.55 18.36
N THR A 114 -6.95 1.31 17.56
CA THR A 114 -8.42 1.27 17.57
C THR A 114 -9.06 0.32 16.55
N THR A 115 -8.31 -0.19 15.57
CA THR A 115 -8.78 -1.27 14.69
C THR A 115 -8.40 -2.67 15.22
N ILE A 116 -7.47 -2.75 16.18
CA ILE A 116 -7.01 -4.00 16.79
C ILE A 116 -7.98 -4.49 17.89
N SER A 117 -8.90 -3.65 18.39
CA SER A 117 -9.62 -3.92 19.66
C SER A 117 -11.02 -4.52 19.56
N LYS A 118 -11.48 -5.03 18.40
CA LYS A 118 -12.76 -5.76 18.34
C LYS A 118 -12.74 -7.15 17.71
N SER A 119 -11.59 -7.65 17.25
CA SER A 119 -11.49 -9.03 16.78
C SER A 119 -10.19 -9.67 17.26
N GLN A 120 -10.34 -10.58 18.23
CA GLN A 120 -9.38 -11.60 18.63
C GLN A 120 -8.15 -11.15 19.43
N LYS A 121 -8.36 -10.95 20.74
CA LYS A 121 -7.38 -11.45 21.72
C LYS A 121 -7.33 -12.97 21.62
N SER A 122 -6.40 -13.49 20.85
CA SER A 122 -6.05 -14.91 20.84
C SER A 122 -4.54 -15.01 20.80
N SER A 123 -3.98 -15.55 21.89
CA SER A 123 -2.57 -15.90 22.11
C SER A 123 -1.92 -16.74 21.00
N LEU A 124 -2.69 -17.26 20.04
CA LEU A 124 -2.16 -17.95 18.86
C LEU A 124 -1.52 -17.00 17.83
N LEU A 125 -1.95 -15.74 17.71
CA LEU A 125 -1.38 -14.79 16.73
C LEU A 125 0.02 -14.30 17.13
N GLU A 126 0.32 -14.25 18.43
CA GLU A 126 1.66 -13.97 18.96
C GLU A 126 2.65 -15.11 18.63
N ILE A 127 2.17 -16.36 18.54
CA ILE A 127 3.00 -17.51 18.10
C ILE A 127 3.31 -17.43 16.59
N PHE A 128 2.49 -16.75 15.81
CA PHE A 128 2.72 -16.48 14.38
C PHE A 128 3.49 -15.16 14.13
N GLU A 129 4.15 -14.59 15.15
CA GLU A 129 5.28 -13.65 14.96
C GLU A 129 6.48 -14.30 14.24
N MET A 130 6.38 -15.57 13.85
CA MET A 130 7.32 -16.22 12.96
C MET A 130 7.64 -15.34 11.74
N LYS A 131 8.93 -15.37 11.38
CA LYS A 131 9.43 -14.85 10.12
C LYS A 131 8.53 -15.39 8.99
N PRO A 132 7.93 -14.51 8.17
CA PRO A 132 7.07 -14.96 7.08
C PRO A 132 7.85 -15.90 6.18
N SER A 133 7.19 -16.98 5.75
CA SER A 133 7.82 -18.02 4.94
C SER A 133 8.20 -17.47 3.57
N ILE A 134 7.35 -16.58 3.05
CA ILE A 134 7.53 -15.89 1.77
C ILE A 134 7.22 -14.41 1.99
N SER A 135 8.03 -13.53 1.39
CA SER A 135 7.82 -12.08 1.39
C SER A 135 7.72 -11.56 -0.04
N LEU A 136 6.77 -10.65 -0.29
CA LEU A 136 6.47 -10.05 -1.57
C LEU A 136 6.45 -8.53 -1.43
N ASP A 137 7.35 -7.85 -2.14
CA ASP A 137 7.45 -6.40 -2.11
C ASP A 137 6.65 -5.75 -3.24
N LEU A 138 5.59 -5.04 -2.88
CA LEU A 138 4.67 -4.35 -3.80
C LEU A 138 4.65 -2.84 -3.53
N ARG A 139 5.65 -2.30 -2.84
CA ARG A 139 5.77 -0.85 -2.61
C ARG A 139 5.97 -0.12 -3.94
N GLY A 140 5.35 1.05 -4.08
CA GLY A 140 5.34 1.85 -5.31
C GLY A 140 4.45 1.29 -6.41
N THR A 141 3.78 0.14 -6.20
CA THR A 141 2.83 -0.40 -7.16
C THR A 141 1.44 0.19 -6.93
N ILE A 142 0.68 0.29 -8.02
CA ILE A 142 -0.68 0.84 -8.03
C ILE A 142 -1.69 -0.26 -8.34
N CYS A 143 -2.96 0.02 -8.05
CA CYS A 143 -4.07 -0.87 -8.41
C CYS A 143 -3.99 -1.26 -9.91
N PRO A 144 -4.24 -2.52 -10.27
CA PRO A 144 -4.64 -3.68 -9.47
C PRO A 144 -3.49 -4.62 -9.09
N VAL A 145 -2.22 -4.19 -9.25
CA VAL A 145 -1.05 -5.06 -9.06
C VAL A 145 -0.98 -5.69 -7.65
N PRO A 146 -1.18 -4.95 -6.54
CA PRO A 146 -1.20 -5.56 -5.20
C PRO A 146 -2.21 -6.68 -5.03
N GLU A 147 -3.35 -6.57 -5.70
CA GLU A 147 -4.42 -7.55 -5.61
C GLU A 147 -4.07 -8.84 -6.37
N ILE A 148 -3.62 -8.68 -7.62
CA ILE A 148 -3.26 -9.79 -8.52
C ILE A 148 -2.12 -10.61 -7.91
N GLU A 149 -1.02 -9.95 -7.53
CA GLU A 149 0.18 -10.64 -7.07
C GLU A 149 -0.03 -11.32 -5.70
N SER A 150 -0.80 -10.70 -4.79
CA SER A 150 -1.16 -11.34 -3.52
C SER A 150 -2.03 -12.58 -3.73
N LYS A 151 -3.03 -12.50 -4.63
CA LYS A 151 -3.90 -13.64 -4.99
C LYS A 151 -3.08 -14.82 -5.56
N LYS A 152 -2.16 -14.54 -6.48
CA LYS A 152 -1.26 -15.55 -7.05
C LYS A 152 -0.43 -16.24 -5.97
N LEU A 153 0.15 -15.48 -5.05
CA LEU A 153 1.02 -16.01 -4.02
C LEU A 153 0.25 -16.88 -3.02
N ILE A 154 -0.91 -16.41 -2.57
CA ILE A 154 -1.81 -17.17 -1.69
C ILE A 154 -2.21 -18.49 -2.35
N LEU A 155 -2.49 -18.51 -3.65
CA LEU A 155 -2.84 -19.73 -4.38
C LEU A 155 -1.65 -20.64 -4.72
N LYS A 156 -0.40 -20.19 -4.57
CA LYS A 156 0.81 -21.06 -4.61
C LYS A 156 1.28 -21.54 -3.22
N ALA A 157 0.88 -20.87 -2.14
CA ALA A 157 1.20 -21.21 -0.75
C ALA A 157 0.88 -22.66 -0.32
N LYS A 158 1.65 -23.24 0.59
CA LYS A 158 1.25 -24.48 1.29
C LYS A 158 0.18 -24.17 2.34
N PRO A 159 -0.63 -25.16 2.73
CA PRO A 159 -1.53 -25.01 3.87
C PRO A 159 -0.79 -24.48 5.11
N TYR A 160 -1.37 -23.47 5.77
CA TYR A 160 -0.83 -22.79 6.95
C TYR A 160 0.47 -22.00 6.72
N GLU A 161 0.87 -21.82 5.47
CA GLU A 161 2.03 -20.97 5.13
C GLU A 161 1.71 -19.49 5.36
N THR A 162 2.72 -18.77 5.85
CA THR A 162 2.67 -17.34 6.11
C THR A 162 3.27 -16.56 4.95
N ILE A 163 2.49 -15.65 4.39
CA ILE A 163 2.91 -14.76 3.28
C ILE A 163 2.88 -13.33 3.76
N GLU A 164 4.02 -12.64 3.66
CA GLU A 164 4.12 -11.20 3.91
C GLU A 164 4.05 -10.43 2.59
N VAL A 165 3.24 -9.38 2.57
CA VAL A 165 3.10 -8.46 1.44
C VAL A 165 3.40 -7.05 1.93
N LEU A 166 4.43 -6.42 1.36
CA LEU A 166 4.84 -5.06 1.69
C LEU A 166 4.15 -4.08 0.74
N VAL A 167 3.37 -3.15 1.28
CA VAL A 167 2.63 -2.15 0.49
C VAL A 167 2.69 -0.76 1.13
N ASP A 168 2.91 0.27 0.33
CA ASP A 168 3.01 1.67 0.76
C ASP A 168 1.73 2.49 0.51
N HIS A 169 0.73 1.92 -0.17
CA HIS A 169 -0.55 2.56 -0.41
C HIS A 169 -1.59 2.17 0.67
N PRO A 170 -2.12 3.13 1.46
CA PRO A 170 -3.11 2.87 2.52
C PRO A 170 -4.34 2.10 2.06
N ALA A 171 -4.78 2.35 0.84
CA ALA A 171 -5.96 1.72 0.28
C ALA A 171 -5.75 0.19 0.19
N ALA A 172 -4.57 -0.26 -0.23
CA ALA A 172 -4.26 -1.69 -0.34
C ALA A 172 -4.41 -2.40 1.02
N VAL A 173 -3.92 -1.76 2.08
CA VAL A 173 -4.00 -2.25 3.46
C VAL A 173 -5.43 -2.25 4.02
N LEU A 174 -6.20 -1.20 3.73
CA LEU A 174 -7.51 -0.99 4.36
C LEU A 174 -8.63 -1.79 3.70
N TYR A 175 -8.57 -2.04 2.39
CA TYR A 175 -9.63 -2.79 1.73
C TYR A 175 -9.15 -3.90 0.79
N THR A 176 -8.10 -3.72 -0.01
CA THR A 176 -7.74 -4.72 -1.05
C THR A 176 -7.26 -6.02 -0.44
N LEU A 177 -6.21 -5.97 0.38
CA LEU A 177 -5.62 -7.15 1.00
C LEU A 177 -6.56 -7.80 2.03
N PRO A 178 -7.34 -7.05 2.84
CA PRO A 178 -8.41 -7.62 3.65
C PRO A 178 -9.48 -8.37 2.85
N GLU A 179 -9.88 -7.84 1.69
CA GLU A 179 -10.86 -8.49 0.82
C GLU A 179 -10.28 -9.77 0.22
N VAL A 180 -9.04 -9.72 -0.29
CA VAL A 180 -8.31 -10.92 -0.73
C VAL A 180 -8.28 -11.96 0.39
N ALA A 181 -7.92 -11.57 1.61
CA ALA A 181 -7.86 -12.51 2.74
C ALA A 181 -9.22 -13.18 2.98
N ARG A 182 -10.32 -12.41 2.94
CA ARG A 182 -11.69 -12.91 3.08
C ARG A 182 -12.03 -13.91 1.97
N THR A 183 -11.74 -13.57 0.72
CA THR A 183 -12.04 -14.41 -0.45
C THR A 183 -11.31 -15.77 -0.41
N PHE A 184 -10.10 -15.81 0.15
CA PHE A 184 -9.30 -17.04 0.29
C PHE A 184 -9.42 -17.72 1.64
N GLY A 185 -10.34 -17.27 2.51
CA GLY A 185 -10.47 -17.80 3.87
C GLY A 185 -9.18 -17.71 4.70
N CYS A 186 -8.30 -16.78 4.35
CA CYS A 186 -7.05 -16.54 5.04
C CYS A 186 -7.31 -15.69 6.28
N LYS A 187 -6.61 -16.00 7.38
CA LYS A 187 -6.45 -15.04 8.47
C LYS A 187 -5.36 -14.05 8.08
N TYR A 188 -5.40 -12.85 8.65
CA TYR A 188 -4.34 -11.88 8.40
C TYR A 188 -4.07 -11.01 9.63
N PHE A 189 -2.89 -10.40 9.65
CA PHE A 189 -2.54 -9.30 10.54
C PHE A 189 -1.70 -8.27 9.79
N VAL A 190 -1.68 -7.03 10.27
CA VAL A 190 -0.96 -5.92 9.64
C VAL A 190 0.06 -5.37 10.61
N ARG A 191 1.30 -5.26 10.16
CA ARG A 191 2.39 -4.58 10.85
C ARG A 191 2.59 -3.21 10.22
N ASN A 192 2.56 -2.17 11.04
CA ASN A 192 2.93 -0.83 10.60
C ASN A 192 4.47 -0.74 10.57
N MET A 193 5.04 -0.56 9.38
CA MET A 193 6.48 -0.43 9.19
C MET A 193 6.92 1.03 8.98
N GLY A 194 5.99 1.97 9.13
CA GLY A 194 6.25 3.40 8.99
C GLY A 194 5.80 3.99 7.66
N ASP A 195 6.65 3.86 6.64
CA ASP A 195 6.41 4.33 5.27
C ASP A 195 5.69 3.30 4.39
N TYR A 196 5.60 2.06 4.86
CA TYR A 196 4.78 1.00 4.28
C TYR A 196 4.16 0.14 5.39
N ALA A 197 3.24 -0.73 5.00
CA ALA A 197 2.68 -1.76 5.86
C ALA A 197 3.17 -3.14 5.41
N SER A 198 3.45 -3.99 6.38
CA SER A 198 3.64 -5.43 6.17
C SER A 198 2.29 -6.11 6.45
N PHE A 199 1.59 -6.53 5.41
CA PHE A 199 0.35 -7.29 5.50
C PHE A 199 0.68 -8.79 5.46
N VAL A 200 0.40 -9.52 6.54
CA VAL A 200 0.74 -10.94 6.63
C VAL A 200 -0.52 -11.79 6.53
N PHE A 201 -0.58 -12.65 5.52
CA PHE A 201 -1.60 -13.68 5.35
C PHE A 201 -1.17 -14.98 6.04
N ILE A 202 -2.13 -15.67 6.65
CA ILE A 202 -2.01 -17.04 7.15
C ILE A 202 -2.98 -17.89 6.33
N CYS A 203 -2.45 -18.67 5.40
CA CYS A 203 -3.26 -19.41 4.43
C CYS A 203 -3.93 -20.63 5.08
N GLY A 204 -5.21 -20.86 4.80
CA GLY A 204 -5.91 -22.07 5.23
C GLY A 204 -5.48 -23.33 4.45
N ARG A 205 -6.15 -24.46 4.69
CA ARG A 205 -6.03 -25.64 3.80
C ARG A 205 -6.56 -25.27 2.42
N LYS A 206 -5.84 -25.73 1.38
CA LYS A 206 -6.26 -25.56 -0.02
C LYS A 206 -7.03 -26.77 -0.50
N GLU A 207 -8.08 -26.49 -1.28
CA GLU A 207 -8.69 -27.46 -2.18
C GLU A 207 -7.82 -27.58 -3.45
N ASP A 208 -7.82 -28.75 -4.08
CA ASP A 208 -7.00 -29.02 -5.26
C ASP A 208 -7.33 -28.08 -6.43
N PHE A 209 -6.27 -27.62 -7.10
CA PHE A 209 -6.31 -26.61 -8.17
C PHE A 209 -6.53 -27.27 -9.54
N GLN A 210 -7.73 -27.12 -10.10
CA GLN A 210 -8.01 -27.31 -11.53
C GLN A 210 -8.80 -26.11 -12.07
N LEU A 211 -8.38 -25.60 -13.22
CA LEU A 211 -9.06 -24.52 -13.92
C LEU A 211 -9.53 -25.03 -15.28
N ASP A 212 -10.84 -25.00 -15.50
CA ASP A 212 -11.45 -25.29 -16.80
C ASP A 212 -11.94 -23.97 -17.43
N LEU A 213 -11.30 -23.56 -18.53
CA LEU A 213 -11.68 -22.34 -19.25
C LEU A 213 -12.98 -22.48 -20.02
N SER A 214 -13.49 -23.70 -20.24
CA SER A 214 -14.81 -23.89 -20.85
C SER A 214 -15.94 -23.32 -19.98
N ASP A 215 -15.69 -23.20 -18.66
CA ASP A 215 -16.62 -22.66 -17.68
C ASP A 215 -16.25 -21.22 -17.21
N VAL A 216 -15.51 -20.47 -18.04
CA VAL A 216 -14.99 -19.14 -17.66
C VAL A 216 -16.08 -18.18 -17.18
N LYS A 217 -17.30 -18.26 -17.72
CA LYS A 217 -18.42 -17.40 -17.29
C LYS A 217 -18.77 -17.61 -15.82
N ASN A 218 -18.78 -18.85 -15.34
CA ASN A 218 -19.01 -19.14 -13.93
C ASN A 218 -17.78 -18.80 -13.08
N LEU A 219 -16.57 -18.99 -13.64
CA LEU A 219 -15.33 -18.56 -12.98
C LEU A 219 -15.29 -17.05 -12.73
N MET A 220 -15.73 -16.22 -13.68
CA MET A 220 -15.82 -14.77 -13.52
C MET A 220 -16.87 -14.38 -12.46
N ARG A 221 -17.96 -15.13 -12.32
CA ARG A 221 -19.02 -14.82 -11.34
C ARG A 221 -18.58 -15.02 -9.89
N ASN A 222 -17.60 -15.89 -9.64
CA ASN A 222 -17.13 -16.20 -8.29
C ASN A 222 -15.78 -15.50 -8.00
N GLU A 223 -15.72 -14.71 -6.93
CA GLU A 223 -14.50 -13.97 -6.51
C GLU A 223 -13.29 -14.88 -6.27
N SER A 224 -13.48 -16.01 -5.59
CA SER A 224 -12.42 -16.98 -5.32
C SER A 224 -11.94 -17.64 -6.61
N SER A 225 -12.80 -17.75 -7.61
CA SER A 225 -12.47 -18.32 -8.93
C SER A 225 -11.73 -17.34 -9.84
N ILE A 226 -11.94 -16.03 -9.75
CA ILE A 226 -11.19 -15.03 -10.54
C ILE A 226 -9.70 -15.08 -10.24
N ALA A 227 -9.32 -15.27 -8.99
CA ALA A 227 -7.90 -15.39 -8.66
C ALA A 227 -7.25 -16.59 -9.36
N LYS A 228 -8.02 -17.65 -9.65
CA LYS A 228 -7.53 -18.78 -10.43
C LYS A 228 -7.22 -18.37 -11.87
N LEU A 229 -7.99 -17.43 -12.45
CA LEU A 229 -7.66 -16.82 -13.74
C LEU A 229 -6.35 -16.03 -13.65
N TYR A 230 -6.14 -15.22 -12.61
CA TYR A 230 -4.87 -14.52 -12.41
C TYR A 230 -3.67 -15.44 -12.22
N LEU A 231 -3.87 -16.65 -11.71
CA LEU A 231 -2.82 -17.68 -11.68
C LEU A 231 -2.55 -18.31 -13.04
N TYR A 232 -3.59 -18.51 -13.85
CA TYR A 232 -3.43 -19.12 -15.17
C TYR A 232 -2.79 -18.13 -16.16
N PHE A 233 -3.16 -16.86 -16.08
CA PHE A 233 -2.59 -15.76 -16.83
C PHE A 233 -1.63 -14.98 -15.93
N ASP A 234 -0.46 -15.56 -15.64
CA ASP A 234 0.43 -15.03 -14.61
C ASP A 234 1.47 -14.01 -15.09
N LYS A 235 1.57 -13.78 -16.40
CA LYS A 235 2.55 -12.88 -17.00
C LYS A 235 1.91 -11.62 -17.57
N ILE A 236 2.23 -10.47 -16.97
CA ILE A 236 1.88 -9.16 -17.56
C ILE A 236 2.78 -8.96 -18.78
N VAL A 237 2.17 -8.91 -19.97
CA VAL A 237 2.89 -8.73 -21.25
C VAL A 237 2.82 -7.30 -21.77
N LYS A 238 1.84 -6.52 -21.32
CA LYS A 238 1.68 -5.11 -21.66
C LYS A 238 0.96 -4.38 -20.53
N GLN A 239 1.35 -3.12 -20.33
CA GLN A 239 0.66 -2.18 -19.45
C GLN A 239 0.54 -0.85 -20.19
N ILE A 240 -0.64 -0.23 -20.12
CA ILE A 240 -0.89 1.11 -20.65
C ILE A 240 -1.65 1.96 -19.63
N LYS A 241 -1.52 3.27 -19.78
CA LYS A 241 -2.30 4.28 -19.06
C LYS A 241 -3.09 5.10 -20.05
N VAL A 242 -4.37 5.30 -19.77
CA VAL A 242 -5.32 6.02 -20.63
C VAL A 242 -6.26 6.88 -19.79
N ASP A 243 -6.87 7.90 -20.38
CA ASP A 243 -7.82 8.79 -19.68
C ASP A 243 -9.28 8.36 -19.82
N HIS A 244 -9.55 7.43 -20.74
CA HIS A 244 -10.84 6.81 -21.01
C HIS A 244 -10.63 5.33 -21.36
N LEU A 245 -11.60 4.50 -21.02
CA LEU A 245 -11.62 3.08 -21.37
C LEU A 245 -12.73 2.84 -22.40
N ASP A 246 -12.35 2.30 -23.56
CA ASP A 246 -13.26 1.85 -24.61
C ASP A 246 -13.08 0.35 -24.89
N GLN A 247 -13.93 -0.20 -25.75
CA GLN A 247 -13.90 -1.61 -26.11
C GLN A 247 -12.72 -1.98 -27.01
N GLU A 248 -12.15 -1.04 -27.78
CA GLU A 248 -11.00 -1.31 -28.64
C GLU A 248 -9.75 -1.63 -27.81
N LEU A 249 -9.61 -0.96 -26.66
CA LEU A 249 -8.56 -1.23 -25.68
C LEU A 249 -8.69 -2.61 -25.01
N LEU A 250 -9.84 -3.27 -25.14
CA LEU A 250 -10.10 -4.62 -24.65
C LEU A 250 -9.84 -5.72 -25.70
N SER A 251 -9.10 -5.42 -26.76
CA SER A 251 -8.63 -6.42 -27.72
C SER A 251 -7.11 -6.62 -27.66
N TYR A 252 -6.68 -7.87 -27.71
CA TYR A 252 -5.27 -8.23 -27.79
C TYR A 252 -5.07 -9.52 -28.59
N GLU A 253 -3.85 -9.76 -29.07
CA GLU A 253 -3.57 -10.95 -29.89
C GLU A 253 -3.64 -12.22 -29.05
N GLY A 254 -4.42 -13.22 -29.50
CA GLY A 254 -4.57 -14.51 -28.84
C GLY A 254 -5.31 -14.45 -27.50
N LEU A 255 -5.40 -15.58 -26.81
CA LEU A 255 -6.11 -15.69 -25.53
C LEU A 255 -5.42 -14.82 -24.45
N THR A 256 -6.11 -13.78 -24.00
CA THR A 256 -5.55 -12.75 -23.12
C THR A 256 -6.54 -12.40 -22.00
N LEU A 257 -6.04 -12.33 -20.78
CA LEU A 257 -6.79 -11.79 -19.65
C LEU A 257 -6.44 -10.31 -19.48
N ILE A 258 -7.43 -9.45 -19.64
CA ILE A 258 -7.29 -8.00 -19.56
C ILE A 258 -7.86 -7.53 -18.23
N VAL A 259 -7.08 -6.74 -17.50
CA VAL A 259 -7.49 -6.16 -16.21
C VAL A 259 -7.34 -4.66 -16.27
N ALA A 260 -8.39 -3.92 -15.94
CA ALA A 260 -8.38 -2.46 -15.93
C ALA A 260 -8.88 -1.89 -14.60
N SER A 261 -8.25 -0.80 -14.14
CA SER A 261 -8.68 -0.08 -12.92
C SER A 261 -8.20 1.37 -12.91
N PRO A 262 -8.93 2.31 -12.29
CA PRO A 262 -8.55 3.71 -12.22
C PRO A 262 -7.44 3.95 -11.18
N GLU A 263 -6.66 5.02 -11.37
CA GLU A 263 -5.79 5.59 -10.33
C GLU A 263 -6.67 6.15 -9.20
N GLY A 264 -6.55 5.55 -8.01
CA GLY A 264 -7.39 5.92 -6.88
C GLY A 264 -8.78 5.27 -6.92
N ARG A 265 -8.80 3.95 -6.70
CA ARG A 265 -9.95 3.07 -6.40
C ARG A 265 -11.36 3.57 -6.77
N GLY A 266 -12.05 2.79 -7.59
CA GLY A 266 -13.50 2.95 -7.80
C GLY A 266 -14.12 1.73 -8.45
N TRP A 267 -13.40 1.09 -9.38
CA TRP A 267 -13.83 -0.12 -10.05
C TRP A 267 -12.65 -1.01 -10.44
N LEU A 268 -12.94 -2.28 -10.73
CA LEU A 268 -12.01 -3.27 -11.29
C LEU A 268 -12.72 -4.04 -12.41
N LEU A 269 -12.19 -3.95 -13.63
CA LEU A 269 -12.61 -4.77 -14.75
C LEU A 269 -11.67 -5.95 -14.90
N THR A 270 -12.23 -7.14 -15.08
CA THR A 270 -11.53 -8.35 -15.54
C THR A 270 -12.24 -8.91 -16.77
N ALA A 271 -11.57 -9.00 -17.89
CA ALA A 271 -12.12 -9.52 -19.15
C ALA A 271 -11.21 -10.60 -19.72
N LEU A 272 -11.79 -11.72 -20.16
CA LEU A 272 -11.09 -12.71 -20.96
C LEU A 272 -11.46 -12.48 -22.43
N GLU A 273 -10.46 -12.29 -23.28
CA GLU A 273 -10.62 -12.05 -24.70
C GLU A 273 -9.78 -13.05 -25.51
N GLU A 274 -10.26 -13.36 -26.72
CA GLU A 274 -9.52 -14.13 -27.71
C GLU A 274 -9.81 -13.56 -29.10
N ASN A 275 -8.75 -13.08 -29.78
CA ASN A 275 -8.77 -12.69 -31.19
C ASN A 275 -9.86 -11.66 -31.56
N GLY A 276 -9.99 -10.60 -30.75
CA GLY A 276 -10.96 -9.51 -30.93
C GLY A 276 -12.32 -9.77 -30.29
N LYS A 277 -12.54 -10.92 -29.67
CA LYS A 277 -13.83 -11.27 -29.08
C LYS A 277 -13.71 -11.47 -27.57
N ILE A 278 -14.46 -10.66 -26.82
CA ILE A 278 -14.61 -10.83 -25.37
C ILE A 278 -15.42 -12.11 -25.11
N ILE A 279 -14.81 -13.07 -24.41
CA ILE A 279 -15.42 -14.35 -24.04
C ILE A 279 -16.29 -14.17 -22.79
N SER A 280 -15.75 -13.45 -21.79
CA SER A 280 -16.49 -13.09 -20.58
C SER A 280 -15.84 -11.88 -19.90
N ALA A 281 -16.65 -11.08 -19.21
CA ALA A 281 -16.18 -9.93 -18.47
C ALA A 281 -16.87 -9.82 -17.11
N ARG A 282 -16.17 -9.21 -16.15
CA ARG A 282 -16.74 -8.78 -14.88
C ARG A 282 -16.22 -7.40 -14.55
N LEU A 283 -17.13 -6.55 -14.08
CA LEU A 283 -16.82 -5.25 -13.52
C LEU A 283 -17.30 -5.19 -12.07
N ASP A 284 -16.36 -5.03 -11.15
CA ASP A 284 -16.63 -4.73 -9.74
C ASP A 284 -16.65 -3.20 -9.57
N TYR A 285 -17.78 -2.62 -9.16
CA TYR A 285 -17.95 -1.18 -8.93
C TYR A 285 -18.72 -0.94 -7.63
N GLY A 286 -18.03 -0.47 -6.58
CA GLY A 286 -18.60 -0.35 -5.25
C GLY A 286 -19.13 -1.70 -4.73
N ASN A 287 -20.44 -1.79 -4.46
CA ASN A 287 -21.11 -3.03 -4.06
C ASN A 287 -21.80 -3.75 -5.24
N ILE A 288 -21.65 -3.24 -6.46
CA ILE A 288 -22.31 -3.74 -7.67
C ILE A 288 -21.31 -4.60 -8.45
N LYS A 289 -21.80 -5.73 -8.96
CA LYS A 289 -21.05 -6.62 -9.86
C LYS A 289 -21.83 -6.73 -11.15
N LEU A 290 -21.22 -6.30 -12.25
CA LEU A 290 -21.77 -6.43 -13.59
C LEU A 290 -21.00 -7.51 -14.35
N PHE A 291 -21.67 -8.16 -15.28
CA PHE A 291 -21.10 -9.30 -16.02
C PHE A 291 -21.34 -9.15 -17.52
N ASP A 292 -20.38 -9.64 -18.30
CA ASP A 292 -20.43 -9.73 -19.75
C ASP A 292 -20.89 -8.40 -20.37
N ASP A 293 -21.97 -8.37 -21.16
CA ASP A 293 -22.44 -7.16 -21.85
C ASP A 293 -22.73 -5.99 -20.89
N ASP A 294 -23.27 -6.25 -19.70
CA ASP A 294 -23.53 -5.19 -18.71
C ASP A 294 -22.23 -4.57 -18.20
N ALA A 295 -21.18 -5.40 -18.03
CA ALA A 295 -19.87 -4.92 -17.63
C ALA A 295 -19.25 -4.06 -18.74
N ILE A 296 -19.29 -4.54 -19.98
CA ILE A 296 -18.70 -3.84 -21.14
C ILE A 296 -19.44 -2.54 -21.43
N ASN A 297 -20.77 -2.52 -21.36
CA ASN A 297 -21.54 -1.29 -21.59
C ASN A 297 -21.26 -0.20 -20.55
N MET A 298 -20.91 -0.59 -19.32
CA MET A 298 -20.64 0.35 -18.24
C MET A 298 -19.25 1.03 -18.36
N ILE A 299 -18.27 0.42 -19.03
CA ILE A 299 -16.89 0.92 -19.04
C ILE A 299 -16.76 2.31 -19.68
N ASN A 300 -17.57 2.60 -20.69
CA ASN A 300 -17.56 3.87 -21.43
C ASN A 300 -17.94 5.07 -20.55
N ASN A 301 -18.54 4.83 -19.38
CA ASN A 301 -18.93 5.87 -18.43
C ASN A 301 -17.80 6.27 -17.47
N PHE A 302 -16.66 5.57 -17.49
CA PHE A 302 -15.55 5.86 -16.59
C PHE A 302 -14.54 6.84 -17.21
N ASN A 303 -14.29 7.92 -16.48
CA ASN A 303 -13.32 8.95 -16.84
C ASN A 303 -12.21 9.04 -15.79
N GLY A 304 -11.00 9.40 -16.23
CA GLY A 304 -9.83 9.60 -15.38
C GLY A 304 -8.68 8.67 -15.75
N LEU A 305 -7.54 8.84 -15.07
CA LEU A 305 -6.36 8.01 -15.31
C LEU A 305 -6.67 6.54 -14.99
N ILE A 306 -6.60 5.68 -16.00
CA ILE A 306 -6.92 4.25 -15.93
C ILE A 306 -5.68 3.45 -16.32
N ASN A 307 -5.36 2.43 -15.53
CA ASN A 307 -4.33 1.46 -15.84
C ASN A 307 -4.97 0.21 -16.43
N ILE A 308 -4.43 -0.24 -17.56
CA ILE A 308 -4.87 -1.47 -18.25
C ILE A 308 -3.67 -2.41 -18.35
N TYR A 309 -3.87 -3.65 -17.95
CA TYR A 309 -2.88 -4.71 -17.92
C TYR A 309 -3.36 -5.86 -18.81
N TYR A 310 -2.46 -6.36 -19.65
CA TYR A 310 -2.71 -7.51 -20.51
C TYR A 310 -1.88 -8.67 -19.99
N LEU A 311 -2.55 -9.75 -19.61
CA LEU A 311 -1.95 -10.92 -18.98
C LEU A 311 -2.06 -12.13 -19.91
N LYS A 312 -0.95 -12.85 -20.05
CA LYS A 312 -0.85 -14.12 -20.76
C LYS A 312 -0.38 -15.22 -19.81
N LYS A 313 -0.62 -16.46 -20.24
CA LYS A 313 0.02 -17.64 -19.67
C LYS A 313 1.52 -17.68 -20.02
#